data_AF-F9D2N6-F1
#
_entry.id   AF-F9D2N6-F1
#
_cell.length_a   1.000
_cell.length_b   1.000
_cell.length_c   1.000
_cell.angle_alpha   90.00
_cell.angle_beta   90.00
_cell.angle_gamma   90.00
#
_symmetry.space_group_name_H-M   'P 1'
#
loop_
_entity.id
_entity.type
_entity.pdbx_description
1 polymer ?
#
loop_
_entity_poly.entity_id
_entity_poly.type
_entity_poly.pdbx_seq_one_letter_code
_entity_poly.pdbx_strand_id
1 'polypeptide(L)'
;MKRKLFTFAVAFALAVVCIAQRQLPSFVRQDITFADKQYSLMERQIARTGKLQLPKTFDNGKVTYIPIDDWCSGFYPGSLWYLQQLTGKKDWGERAMRYTEMLDSVQYLKWHHDVGFMIGSSYLNGYRLCAHKEYVPVIVQTARSLATRFHPGAGIIQSWNTDRGWQSQRGWTCPVIIDNMLNLELLFEATRLSGDSTFHKIAVSHANATLAHHFRPNGSCYHVVDYEPVTGKVLRRQTAQGYDDESAWARGQAWTIYGYTVCYRYTHDRRYLERAENTLHFILTNKNMPRDLVPYWDYDAPKIPYEPRDVSSAACVASALVELDSYLPGRGYRQLAIKMLCFLSTSAYRAKLGENGCFLLMHSVGSIPHNNEIDVPLNYADYYFLEALYRLRSTK
;
A
#
# COMPACT_ATOMS: atom_id res chain seq x y z
N MET A 1 65.18 43.07 -29.31
CA MET A 1 64.15 43.08 -30.37
C MET A 1 62.84 42.55 -29.80
N LYS A 2 61.73 43.22 -30.13
CA LYS A 2 60.38 43.05 -29.60
C LYS A 2 59.71 41.73 -30.03
N ARG A 3 58.87 41.16 -29.14
CA ARG A 3 57.60 40.40 -29.35
C ARG A 3 57.27 39.72 -27.99
N LYS A 4 56.37 40.18 -27.10
CA LYS A 4 54.92 40.47 -27.11
C LYS A 4 54.01 39.29 -27.50
N LEU A 5 53.05 39.01 -26.57
CA LEU A 5 51.79 38.23 -26.65
C LEU A 5 51.92 36.69 -26.53
N PHE A 6 51.09 35.91 -25.82
CA PHE A 6 49.76 36.12 -25.22
C PHE A 6 49.54 35.12 -24.04
N THR A 7 48.66 35.53 -23.14
CA THR A 7 48.07 34.89 -21.95
C THR A 7 47.45 33.50 -22.14
N PHE A 8 47.48 32.65 -21.11
CA PHE A 8 46.28 31.90 -20.66
C PHE A 8 46.43 31.50 -19.18
N ALA A 9 45.75 32.25 -18.31
CA ALA A 9 45.50 31.86 -16.94
C ALA A 9 44.36 30.83 -16.95
N VAL A 10 44.66 29.59 -16.56
CA VAL A 10 43.62 28.58 -16.33
C VAL A 10 43.14 28.76 -14.90
N ALA A 11 42.13 29.62 -14.74
CA ALA A 11 41.27 29.62 -13.56
C ALA A 11 40.30 28.44 -13.71
N PHE A 12 40.59 27.32 -13.05
CA PHE A 12 39.63 26.23 -12.94
C PHE A 12 38.54 26.66 -11.97
N ALA A 13 37.41 27.08 -12.53
CA ALA A 13 36.20 27.38 -11.80
C ALA A 13 35.72 26.13 -11.06
N LEU A 14 35.68 26.20 -9.72
CA LEU A 14 34.87 25.33 -8.89
C LEU A 14 33.41 25.56 -9.28
N ALA A 15 32.87 24.68 -10.13
CA ALA A 15 31.43 24.57 -10.31
C ALA A 15 30.83 24.03 -9.00
N VAL A 16 30.41 24.95 -8.13
CA VAL A 16 29.45 24.66 -7.07
C VAL A 16 28.17 24.23 -7.77
N VAL A 17 27.96 22.93 -7.90
CA VAL A 17 26.65 22.38 -8.23
C VAL A 17 25.75 22.69 -7.03
N CYS A 18 25.05 23.82 -7.08
CA CYS A 18 23.88 24.05 -6.26
C CYS A 18 22.82 23.01 -6.67
N ILE A 19 22.93 21.81 -6.11
CA ILE A 19 21.80 20.90 -6.02
C ILE A 19 20.78 21.64 -5.16
N ALA A 20 19.79 22.25 -5.80
CA ALA A 20 18.63 22.77 -5.10
C ALA A 20 17.96 21.59 -4.38
N GLN A 21 18.30 21.40 -3.10
CA GLN A 21 17.61 20.45 -2.24
C GLN A 21 16.17 20.90 -2.21
N ARG A 22 15.27 20.18 -2.88
CA ARG A 22 13.83 20.46 -2.85
C ARG A 22 13.39 20.36 -1.38
N GLN A 23 13.18 21.51 -0.76
CA GLN A 23 12.76 21.58 0.63
C GLN A 23 11.39 20.90 0.74
N LEU A 24 11.28 19.91 1.64
CA LEU A 24 10.01 19.26 1.90
C LEU A 24 8.96 20.30 2.32
N PRO A 25 7.70 20.17 1.86
CA PRO A 25 6.61 21.03 2.32
C PRO A 25 6.52 21.03 3.85
N SER A 26 6.18 22.18 4.44
CA SER A 26 6.11 22.35 5.90
C SER A 26 5.13 21.39 6.58
N PHE A 27 4.00 21.07 5.92
CA PHE A 27 2.99 20.16 6.45
C PHE A 27 3.56 18.76 6.72
N VAL A 28 4.52 18.28 5.92
CA VAL A 28 5.14 16.96 6.11
C VAL A 28 5.79 16.85 7.49
N ARG A 29 6.53 17.91 7.92
CA ARG A 29 7.15 17.93 9.26
C ARG A 29 6.09 18.03 10.37
N GLN A 30 5.00 18.77 10.12
CA GLN A 30 3.90 18.91 11.06
C GLN A 30 3.17 17.58 11.25
N ASP A 31 2.91 16.84 10.19
CA ASP A 31 2.25 15.54 10.25
C ASP A 31 3.12 14.47 10.89
N ILE A 32 4.45 14.47 10.66
CA ILE A 32 5.36 13.57 11.39
C ILE A 32 5.30 13.86 12.89
N THR A 33 5.32 15.14 13.28
CA THR A 33 5.22 15.56 14.69
C THR A 33 3.87 15.20 15.28
N PHE A 34 2.80 15.34 14.51
CA PHE A 34 1.45 14.96 14.91
C PHE A 34 1.34 13.44 15.09
N ALA A 35 1.80 12.66 14.12
CA ALA A 35 1.73 11.21 14.15
C ALA A 35 2.49 10.62 15.34
N ASP A 36 3.68 11.16 15.65
CA ASP A 36 4.44 10.82 16.84
C ASP A 36 3.62 11.03 18.13
N LYS A 37 2.93 12.17 18.27
CA LYS A 37 2.08 12.44 19.44
C LYS A 37 0.82 11.58 19.46
N GLN A 38 0.18 11.42 18.32
CA GLN A 38 -1.08 10.69 18.15
C GLN A 38 -0.88 9.20 18.43
N TYR A 39 0.13 8.55 17.85
CA TYR A 39 0.46 7.16 18.14
C TYR A 39 0.98 6.97 19.56
N SER A 40 1.63 7.98 20.16
CA SER A 40 2.01 7.90 21.58
C SER A 40 0.77 7.85 22.49
N LEU A 41 -0.32 8.51 22.10
CA LEU A 41 -1.60 8.38 22.79
C LEU A 41 -2.24 7.01 22.53
N MET A 42 -2.18 6.50 21.30
CA MET A 42 -2.67 5.16 20.96
C MET A 42 -1.97 4.08 21.80
N GLU A 43 -0.65 4.11 21.88
CA GLU A 43 0.13 3.16 22.70
C GLU A 43 -0.24 3.23 24.19
N ARG A 44 -0.49 4.44 24.73
CA ARG A 44 -0.99 4.57 26.11
C ARG A 44 -2.39 4.00 26.28
N GLN A 45 -3.27 4.12 25.28
CA GLN A 45 -4.60 3.53 25.31
C GLN A 45 -4.52 2.00 25.26
N ILE A 46 -3.69 1.44 24.38
CA ILE A 46 -3.47 -0.02 24.28
C ILE A 46 -2.86 -0.56 25.58
N ALA A 47 -1.85 0.09 26.14
CA ALA A 47 -1.20 -0.35 27.37
C ALA A 47 -2.18 -0.47 28.56
N ARG A 48 -3.21 0.40 28.63
CA ARG A 48 -4.26 0.34 29.67
C ARG A 48 -5.15 -0.90 29.56
N THR A 49 -5.17 -1.58 28.42
CA THR A 49 -5.90 -2.86 28.27
C THR A 49 -5.18 -4.01 28.98
N GLY A 50 -3.90 -3.82 29.37
CA GLY A 50 -3.07 -4.86 29.98
C GLY A 50 -2.64 -5.96 29.00
N LYS A 51 -2.92 -5.80 27.69
CA LYS A 51 -2.58 -6.76 26.65
C LYS A 51 -1.95 -6.05 25.46
N LEU A 52 -1.12 -6.77 24.72
CA LEU A 52 -0.61 -6.32 23.44
C LEU A 52 -1.71 -6.55 22.39
N GLN A 53 -2.21 -5.49 21.76
CA GLN A 53 -3.36 -5.55 20.85
C GLN A 53 -3.11 -4.78 19.55
N LEU A 54 -3.64 -5.29 18.44
CA LEU A 54 -3.48 -4.69 17.11
C LEU A 54 -4.72 -3.84 16.78
N PRO A 55 -4.64 -2.51 16.83
CA PRO A 55 -5.76 -1.65 16.49
C PRO A 55 -6.02 -1.68 14.97
N LYS A 56 -7.28 -1.84 14.58
CA LYS A 56 -7.70 -1.84 13.17
C LYS A 56 -8.51 -0.61 12.79
N THR A 57 -9.49 -0.27 13.63
CA THR A 57 -10.43 0.82 13.37
C THR A 57 -10.97 1.38 14.69
N PHE A 58 -11.70 2.48 14.61
CA PHE A 58 -12.45 3.09 15.70
C PHE A 58 -13.85 3.39 15.21
N ASP A 59 -14.84 2.76 15.84
CA ASP A 59 -16.23 2.89 15.47
C ASP A 59 -17.10 2.99 16.73
N ASN A 60 -18.15 3.81 16.68
CA ASN A 60 -19.10 4.01 17.78
C ASN A 60 -18.43 4.26 19.15
N GLY A 61 -17.35 5.06 19.15
CA GLY A 61 -16.64 5.43 20.37
C GLY A 61 -15.67 4.37 20.91
N LYS A 62 -15.43 3.26 20.19
CA LYS A 62 -14.59 2.15 20.64
C LYS A 62 -13.53 1.77 19.59
N VAL A 63 -12.33 1.47 20.07
CA VAL A 63 -11.27 0.90 19.22
C VAL A 63 -11.54 -0.59 19.03
N THR A 64 -11.53 -1.03 17.78
CA THR A 64 -11.59 -2.45 17.43
C THR A 64 -10.17 -2.97 17.29
N TYR A 65 -9.87 -4.02 18.05
CA TYR A 65 -8.62 -4.76 17.98
C TYR A 65 -8.83 -6.08 17.25
N ILE A 66 -7.83 -6.51 16.49
CA ILE A 66 -7.89 -7.72 15.66
C ILE A 66 -6.95 -8.82 16.13
N PRO A 67 -7.27 -10.09 15.83
CA PRO A 67 -6.34 -11.20 16.02
C PRO A 67 -5.19 -11.13 15.02
N ILE A 68 -4.14 -11.92 15.29
CA ILE A 68 -2.91 -11.95 14.48
C ILE A 68 -3.12 -12.47 13.05
N ASP A 69 -4.16 -13.28 12.83
CA ASP A 69 -4.52 -13.89 11.54
C ASP A 69 -5.51 -13.05 10.71
N ASP A 70 -5.92 -11.87 11.19
CA ASP A 70 -6.63 -10.89 10.37
C ASP A 70 -5.66 -10.25 9.36
N TRP A 71 -6.11 -10.07 8.12
CA TRP A 71 -5.30 -9.54 7.03
C TRP A 71 -4.70 -8.15 7.30
N CYS A 72 -5.31 -7.37 8.21
CA CYS A 72 -4.82 -6.06 8.63
C CYS A 72 -3.75 -6.08 9.73
N SER A 73 -3.36 -7.26 10.23
CA SER A 73 -2.51 -7.38 11.43
C SER A 73 -1.11 -6.78 11.27
N GLY A 74 -0.59 -6.74 10.04
CA GLY A 74 0.73 -6.20 9.73
C GLY A 74 0.82 -4.67 9.66
N PHE A 75 -0.30 -3.95 9.48
CA PHE A 75 -0.25 -2.51 9.20
C PHE A 75 0.14 -1.69 10.43
N TYR A 76 -0.35 -2.05 11.63
CA TYR A 76 0.01 -1.34 12.85
C TYR A 76 1.52 -1.40 13.16
N PRO A 77 2.17 -2.59 13.28
CA PRO A 77 3.63 -2.65 13.41
C PRO A 77 4.37 -1.95 12.26
N GLY A 78 3.84 -2.02 11.04
CA GLY A 78 4.38 -1.28 9.89
C GLY A 78 4.41 0.24 10.08
N SER A 79 3.31 0.81 10.59
CA SER A 79 3.24 2.23 10.96
C SER A 79 4.29 2.60 12.01
N LEU A 80 4.54 1.72 12.99
CA LEU A 80 5.57 1.94 14.02
C LEU A 80 6.98 1.93 13.42
N TRP A 81 7.27 1.01 12.48
CA TRP A 81 8.55 1.02 11.75
C TRP A 81 8.74 2.33 10.96
N TYR A 82 7.70 2.83 10.29
CA TYR A 82 7.78 4.12 9.63
C TYR A 82 7.97 5.27 10.61
N LEU A 83 7.32 5.27 11.78
CA LEU A 83 7.52 6.29 12.80
C LEU A 83 8.96 6.31 13.34
N GLN A 84 9.59 5.15 13.53
CA GLN A 84 11.01 5.09 13.88
C GLN A 84 11.86 5.79 12.82
N GLN A 85 11.64 5.49 11.55
CA GLN A 85 12.37 6.13 10.47
C GLN A 85 12.09 7.63 10.44
N LEU A 86 10.81 8.04 10.49
CA LEU A 86 10.35 9.42 10.35
C LEU A 86 10.83 10.34 11.48
N THR A 87 10.90 9.82 12.70
CA THR A 87 11.24 10.61 13.91
C THR A 87 12.68 10.41 14.38
N GLY A 88 13.32 9.29 14.01
CA GLY A 88 14.61 8.87 14.56
C GLY A 88 14.56 8.32 16.00
N LYS A 89 13.37 8.23 16.63
CA LYS A 89 13.25 7.75 18.01
C LYS A 89 13.31 6.22 18.07
N LYS A 90 14.28 5.69 18.80
CA LYS A 90 14.51 4.24 18.95
C LYS A 90 13.34 3.49 19.60
N ASP A 91 12.63 4.12 20.54
CA ASP A 91 11.47 3.56 21.23
C ASP A 91 10.34 3.15 20.26
N TRP A 92 10.19 3.82 19.11
CA TRP A 92 9.27 3.36 18.07
C TRP A 92 9.67 2.00 17.47
N GLY A 93 10.97 1.76 17.29
CA GLY A 93 11.49 0.49 16.81
C GLY A 93 11.33 -0.65 17.80
N GLU A 94 11.58 -0.36 19.09
CA GLU A 94 11.36 -1.35 20.17
C GLU A 94 9.88 -1.76 20.24
N ARG A 95 8.96 -0.81 20.09
CA ARG A 95 7.52 -1.11 20.00
C ARG A 95 7.18 -1.89 18.73
N ALA A 96 7.67 -1.45 17.58
CA ALA A 96 7.44 -2.11 16.28
C ALA A 96 7.89 -3.57 16.31
N MET A 97 9.04 -3.86 16.92
CA MET A 97 9.57 -5.20 17.14
C MET A 97 8.58 -6.06 17.93
N ARG A 98 8.10 -5.59 19.10
CA ARG A 98 7.14 -6.34 19.93
C ARG A 98 5.88 -6.73 19.17
N TYR A 99 5.26 -5.80 18.43
CA TYR A 99 4.05 -6.10 17.65
C TYR A 99 4.34 -6.95 16.40
N THR A 100 5.51 -6.80 15.79
CA THR A 100 5.93 -7.63 14.65
C THR A 100 6.10 -9.08 15.08
N GLU A 101 6.80 -9.32 16.18
CA GLU A 101 7.13 -10.66 16.68
C GLU A 101 5.89 -11.44 17.13
N MET A 102 4.81 -10.77 17.55
CA MET A 102 3.51 -11.43 17.79
C MET A 102 2.95 -12.15 16.56
N LEU A 103 3.34 -11.73 15.36
CA LEU A 103 2.83 -12.27 14.10
C LEU A 103 3.63 -13.49 13.61
N ASP A 104 4.55 -14.05 14.40
CA ASP A 104 5.42 -15.16 13.98
C ASP A 104 4.63 -16.34 13.36
N SER A 105 3.49 -16.72 13.92
CA SER A 105 2.69 -17.86 13.43
C SER A 105 2.07 -17.61 12.04
N VAL A 106 2.00 -16.36 11.59
CA VAL A 106 1.45 -16.00 10.26
C VAL A 106 2.24 -16.65 9.13
N GLN A 107 3.54 -16.93 9.34
CA GLN A 107 4.39 -17.56 8.33
C GLN A 107 3.93 -18.95 7.89
N TYR A 108 3.02 -19.59 8.64
CA TYR A 108 2.46 -20.90 8.33
C TYR A 108 1.04 -20.85 7.76
N LEU A 109 0.43 -19.66 7.63
CA LEU A 109 -0.92 -19.53 7.06
C LEU A 109 -0.91 -19.74 5.55
N LYS A 110 -1.81 -20.60 5.06
CA LYS A 110 -1.88 -21.00 3.64
C LYS A 110 -3.26 -20.80 3.01
N TRP A 111 -4.23 -20.25 3.75
CA TRP A 111 -5.64 -20.24 3.36
C TRP A 111 -6.13 -18.92 2.72
N HIS A 112 -5.29 -17.87 2.70
CA HIS A 112 -5.52 -16.62 1.96
C HIS A 112 -4.19 -15.95 1.55
N HIS A 113 -4.24 -15.00 0.62
CA HIS A 113 -3.04 -14.35 0.09
C HIS A 113 -2.46 -13.27 0.99
N ASP A 114 -3.22 -12.75 1.96
CA ASP A 114 -2.87 -11.51 2.68
C ASP A 114 -1.71 -11.66 3.64
N VAL A 115 -1.15 -12.88 3.75
CA VAL A 115 0.13 -13.09 4.41
C VAL A 115 1.23 -12.17 3.85
N GLY A 116 1.10 -11.74 2.58
CA GLY A 116 1.93 -10.69 1.99
C GLY A 116 1.76 -9.32 2.67
N PHE A 117 0.54 -8.85 2.92
CA PHE A 117 0.30 -7.64 3.71
C PHE A 117 0.79 -7.79 5.14
N MET A 118 0.46 -8.92 5.78
CA MET A 118 0.73 -9.14 7.20
C MET A 118 2.23 -9.16 7.48
N ILE A 119 3.01 -9.95 6.74
CA ILE A 119 4.46 -10.10 6.92
C ILE A 119 5.24 -9.03 6.15
N GLY A 120 4.74 -8.59 5.00
CA GLY A 120 5.33 -7.52 4.20
C GLY A 120 5.33 -6.17 4.93
N SER A 121 4.25 -5.87 5.64
CA SER A 121 4.15 -4.62 6.40
C SER A 121 4.84 -4.69 7.78
N SER A 122 5.11 -5.88 8.31
CA SER A 122 5.72 -6.07 9.63
C SER A 122 7.18 -6.50 9.54
N TYR A 123 7.45 -7.81 9.43
CA TYR A 123 8.79 -8.40 9.37
C TYR A 123 9.65 -7.85 8.23
N LEU A 124 9.09 -7.74 7.02
CA LEU A 124 9.83 -7.20 5.88
C LEU A 124 10.19 -5.72 6.09
N ASN A 125 9.32 -4.93 6.73
CA ASN A 125 9.64 -3.55 7.13
C ASN A 125 10.74 -3.51 8.19
N GLY A 126 10.68 -4.36 9.22
CA GLY A 126 11.75 -4.48 10.22
C GLY A 126 13.11 -4.81 9.58
N TYR A 127 13.12 -5.73 8.60
CA TYR A 127 14.31 -6.03 7.81
C TYR A 127 14.78 -4.84 6.97
N ARG A 128 13.92 -4.27 6.11
CA ARG A 128 14.35 -3.28 5.09
C ARG A 128 14.58 -1.88 5.62
N LEU A 129 13.90 -1.50 6.71
CA LEU A 129 14.01 -0.16 7.31
C LEU A 129 15.00 -0.14 8.48
N CYS A 130 15.09 -1.23 9.24
CA CYS A 130 15.82 -1.27 10.51
C CYS A 130 16.86 -2.39 10.62
N ALA A 131 17.14 -3.10 9.53
CA ALA A 131 18.20 -4.10 9.41
C ALA A 131 18.09 -5.31 10.36
N HIS A 132 16.86 -5.69 10.76
CA HIS A 132 16.58 -6.94 11.48
C HIS A 132 16.78 -8.15 10.54
N LYS A 133 18.02 -8.60 10.40
CA LYS A 133 18.42 -9.72 9.51
C LYS A 133 17.84 -11.06 9.97
N GLU A 134 17.61 -11.20 11.27
CA GLU A 134 16.97 -12.35 11.91
C GLU A 134 15.54 -12.61 11.43
N TYR A 135 14.88 -11.63 10.77
CA TYR A 135 13.54 -11.79 10.21
C TYR A 135 13.50 -12.49 8.86
N VAL A 136 14.65 -12.67 8.19
CA VAL A 136 14.72 -13.29 6.86
C VAL A 136 14.08 -14.70 6.81
N PRO A 137 14.30 -15.62 7.78
CA PRO A 137 13.64 -16.92 7.78
C PRO A 137 12.11 -16.82 7.76
N VAL A 138 11.52 -15.93 8.56
CA VAL A 138 10.05 -15.72 8.63
C VAL A 138 9.52 -15.20 7.29
N ILE A 139 10.21 -14.23 6.68
CA ILE A 139 9.85 -13.64 5.38
C ILE A 139 9.84 -14.73 4.30
N VAL A 140 10.92 -15.51 4.20
CA VAL A 140 11.06 -16.57 3.19
C VAL A 140 10.06 -17.70 3.45
N GLN A 141 9.83 -18.10 4.71
CA GLN A 141 8.86 -19.12 5.05
C GLN A 141 7.43 -18.69 4.69
N THR A 142 7.08 -17.42 4.93
CA THR A 142 5.79 -16.87 4.52
C THR A 142 5.63 -16.88 3.01
N ALA A 143 6.69 -16.54 2.25
CA ALA A 143 6.67 -16.63 0.79
C ALA A 143 6.43 -18.07 0.30
N ARG A 144 6.96 -19.09 1.00
CA ARG A 144 6.64 -20.50 0.72
C ARG A 144 5.15 -20.79 0.96
N SER A 145 4.59 -20.30 2.06
CA SER A 145 3.17 -20.48 2.36
C SER A 145 2.27 -19.79 1.32
N LEU A 146 2.59 -18.55 0.93
CA LEU A 146 1.89 -17.85 -0.15
C LEU A 146 1.99 -18.60 -1.49
N ALA A 147 3.17 -19.13 -1.82
CA ALA A 147 3.39 -19.89 -3.05
C ALA A 147 2.57 -21.19 -3.13
N THR A 148 2.14 -21.78 -2.01
CA THR A 148 1.24 -22.96 -2.05
C THR A 148 -0.15 -22.65 -2.64
N ARG A 149 -0.51 -21.38 -2.76
CA ARG A 149 -1.77 -20.92 -3.36
C ARG A 149 -1.66 -20.69 -4.86
N PHE A 150 -0.48 -20.91 -5.45
CA PHE A 150 -0.25 -20.77 -6.88
C PHE A 150 -0.81 -21.95 -7.66
N HIS A 151 -1.63 -21.66 -8.66
CA HIS A 151 -2.18 -22.63 -9.61
C HIS A 151 -1.39 -22.51 -10.92
N PRO A 152 -0.45 -23.43 -11.21
CA PRO A 152 0.47 -23.27 -12.33
C PRO A 152 -0.21 -23.29 -13.70
N GLY A 153 -1.31 -24.04 -13.84
CA GLY A 153 -2.07 -24.10 -15.09
C GLY A 153 -2.76 -22.78 -15.44
N ALA A 154 -3.30 -22.09 -14.43
CA ALA A 154 -3.88 -20.76 -14.58
C ALA A 154 -2.87 -19.61 -14.45
N GLY A 155 -1.67 -19.87 -13.92
CA GLY A 155 -0.64 -18.88 -13.71
C GLY A 155 -0.97 -17.83 -12.64
N ILE A 156 -1.86 -18.15 -11.70
CA ILE A 156 -2.43 -17.21 -10.71
C ILE A 156 -2.25 -17.72 -9.27
N ILE A 157 -2.37 -16.80 -8.31
CA ILE A 157 -2.40 -17.09 -6.88
C ILE A 157 -3.84 -16.92 -6.44
N GLN A 158 -4.44 -17.97 -5.88
CA GLN A 158 -5.81 -17.88 -5.40
C GLN A 158 -5.90 -16.97 -4.19
N SER A 159 -6.85 -16.03 -4.18
CA SER A 159 -6.90 -14.99 -3.14
C SER A 159 -7.39 -15.52 -1.79
N TRP A 160 -8.53 -16.20 -1.77
CA TRP A 160 -9.05 -16.88 -0.59
C TRP A 160 -9.69 -18.21 -0.95
N ASN A 161 -9.85 -19.07 0.05
CA ASN A 161 -10.66 -20.28 -0.10
C ASN A 161 -12.14 -19.91 -0.19
N THR A 162 -12.92 -20.72 -0.90
CA THR A 162 -14.36 -20.51 -1.15
C THR A 162 -15.22 -21.45 -0.30
N ASP A 163 -14.68 -21.96 0.80
CA ASP A 163 -15.31 -23.00 1.64
C ASP A 163 -16.07 -22.43 2.85
N ARG A 164 -15.95 -21.13 3.14
CA ARG A 164 -16.49 -20.50 4.37
C ARG A 164 -17.02 -19.09 4.15
N GLY A 165 -17.79 -18.59 5.11
CA GLY A 165 -18.21 -17.20 5.21
C GLY A 165 -19.15 -16.75 4.09
N TRP A 166 -19.10 -15.45 3.76
CA TRP A 166 -19.84 -14.89 2.63
C TRP A 166 -19.24 -15.36 1.29
N GLN A 167 -17.96 -15.74 1.27
CA GLN A 167 -17.23 -16.19 0.08
C GLN A 167 -17.80 -17.50 -0.48
N SER A 168 -18.23 -18.43 0.36
CA SER A 168 -18.84 -19.70 -0.09
C SER A 168 -20.19 -19.52 -0.79
N GLN A 169 -20.85 -18.38 -0.57
CA GLN A 169 -22.14 -18.06 -1.19
C GLN A 169 -22.00 -17.45 -2.59
N ARG A 170 -20.77 -17.14 -3.03
CA ARG A 170 -20.50 -16.45 -4.29
C ARG A 170 -20.38 -17.39 -5.50
N GLY A 171 -20.20 -18.69 -5.25
CA GLY A 171 -20.05 -19.69 -6.30
C GLY A 171 -18.78 -19.52 -7.14
N TRP A 172 -17.71 -18.96 -6.57
CA TRP A 172 -16.40 -18.85 -7.21
C TRP A 172 -15.62 -20.16 -7.13
N THR A 173 -14.82 -20.43 -8.16
CA THR A 173 -13.95 -21.61 -8.23
C THR A 173 -12.54 -21.29 -7.74
N CYS A 174 -11.93 -20.26 -8.31
CA CYS A 174 -10.59 -19.81 -7.98
C CYS A 174 -10.53 -18.27 -8.08
N PRO A 175 -11.07 -17.55 -7.08
CA PRO A 175 -11.16 -16.10 -7.12
C PRO A 175 -9.78 -15.46 -6.96
N VAL A 176 -9.48 -14.50 -7.83
CA VAL A 176 -8.31 -13.62 -7.76
C VAL A 176 -8.78 -12.18 -7.63
N ILE A 177 -8.41 -11.50 -6.56
CA ILE A 177 -8.70 -10.08 -6.36
C ILE A 177 -7.51 -9.20 -6.69
N ILE A 178 -7.77 -7.96 -7.06
CA ILE A 178 -6.72 -7.00 -7.43
C ILE A 178 -5.73 -6.70 -6.29
N ASP A 179 -6.18 -6.81 -5.03
CA ASP A 179 -5.40 -6.66 -3.80
C ASP A 179 -4.22 -7.66 -3.75
N ASN A 180 -4.35 -8.80 -4.45
CA ASN A 180 -3.29 -9.80 -4.53
C ASN A 180 -2.00 -9.22 -5.13
N MET A 181 -2.09 -8.16 -5.94
CA MET A 181 -0.93 -7.49 -6.53
C MET A 181 0.03 -6.92 -5.47
N LEU A 182 -0.49 -6.49 -4.32
CA LEU A 182 0.34 -5.93 -3.23
C LEU A 182 1.14 -7.03 -2.53
N ASN A 183 0.57 -8.23 -2.46
CA ASN A 183 1.16 -9.39 -1.80
C ASN A 183 2.35 -9.96 -2.59
N LEU A 184 2.52 -9.56 -3.86
CA LEU A 184 3.63 -10.02 -4.71
C LEU A 184 4.99 -9.46 -4.26
N GLU A 185 5.03 -8.32 -3.55
CA GLU A 185 6.28 -7.78 -3.01
C GLU A 185 7.01 -8.81 -2.12
N LEU A 186 6.26 -9.57 -1.33
CA LEU A 186 6.81 -10.61 -0.47
C LEU A 186 7.57 -11.68 -1.27
N LEU A 187 7.04 -12.09 -2.43
CA LEU A 187 7.65 -13.10 -3.29
C LEU A 187 8.91 -12.56 -3.98
N PHE A 188 8.87 -11.32 -4.45
CA PHE A 188 10.05 -10.66 -5.02
C PHE A 188 11.17 -10.52 -4.00
N GLU A 189 10.86 -10.05 -2.79
CA GLU A 189 11.83 -9.93 -1.71
C GLU A 189 12.37 -11.28 -1.26
N ALA A 190 11.52 -12.30 -1.13
CA ALA A 190 11.97 -13.65 -0.82
C ALA A 190 12.93 -14.20 -1.87
N THR A 191 12.74 -13.89 -3.16
CA THR A 191 13.71 -14.23 -4.21
C THR A 191 15.06 -13.57 -3.93
N ARG A 192 15.06 -12.26 -3.67
CA ARG A 192 16.28 -11.49 -3.40
C ARG A 192 17.03 -11.99 -2.16
N LEU A 193 16.28 -12.40 -1.12
CA LEU A 193 16.82 -12.85 0.17
C LEU A 193 17.34 -14.29 0.15
N SER A 194 16.68 -15.18 -0.59
CA SER A 194 16.98 -16.62 -0.57
C SER A 194 17.73 -17.12 -1.81
N GLY A 195 17.68 -16.38 -2.92
CA GLY A 195 18.14 -16.83 -4.23
C GLY A 195 17.17 -17.77 -4.97
N ASP A 196 16.04 -18.14 -4.36
CA ASP A 196 15.06 -19.04 -4.99
C ASP A 196 14.20 -18.31 -6.03
N SER A 197 14.55 -18.50 -7.31
CA SER A 197 13.85 -17.88 -8.45
C SER A 197 12.38 -18.28 -8.59
N THR A 198 11.92 -19.33 -7.89
CA THR A 198 10.53 -19.80 -7.96
C THR A 198 9.55 -18.71 -7.54
N PHE A 199 9.87 -17.96 -6.49
CA PHE A 199 9.00 -16.89 -6.00
C PHE A 199 8.82 -15.77 -7.04
N HIS A 200 9.91 -15.33 -7.69
CA HIS A 200 9.86 -14.34 -8.77
C HIS A 200 9.02 -14.84 -9.95
N LYS A 201 9.21 -16.10 -10.38
CA LYS A 201 8.44 -16.69 -11.50
C LYS A 201 6.94 -16.72 -11.19
N ILE A 202 6.57 -17.11 -9.97
CA ILE A 202 5.17 -17.08 -9.50
C ILE A 202 4.62 -15.66 -9.52
N ALA A 203 5.36 -14.68 -8.97
CA ALA A 203 4.92 -13.29 -8.91
C ALA A 203 4.71 -12.69 -10.31
N VAL A 204 5.66 -12.90 -11.24
CA VAL A 204 5.54 -12.43 -12.63
C VAL A 204 4.40 -13.14 -13.36
N SER A 205 4.23 -14.44 -13.17
CA SER A 205 3.10 -15.19 -13.75
C SER A 205 1.76 -14.59 -13.31
N HIS A 206 1.60 -14.37 -12.00
CA HIS A 206 0.39 -13.76 -11.45
C HIS A 206 0.16 -12.35 -12.01
N ALA A 207 1.18 -11.49 -11.98
CA ALA A 207 1.08 -10.12 -12.47
C ALA A 207 0.67 -10.05 -13.96
N ASN A 208 1.19 -10.99 -14.78
CA ASN A 208 0.83 -11.11 -16.20
C ASN A 208 -0.60 -11.59 -16.42
N ALA A 209 -1.06 -12.59 -15.66
CA ALA A 209 -2.44 -13.07 -15.75
C ALA A 209 -3.43 -11.98 -15.32
N THR A 210 -3.15 -11.27 -14.22
CA THR A 210 -3.94 -10.12 -13.78
C THR A 210 -3.95 -9.02 -14.85
N LEU A 211 -2.81 -8.73 -15.49
CA LEU A 211 -2.72 -7.71 -16.54
C LEU A 211 -3.60 -8.03 -17.75
N ALA A 212 -3.75 -9.33 -18.08
CA ALA A 212 -4.54 -9.78 -19.21
C ALA A 212 -6.05 -9.75 -18.97
N HIS A 213 -6.52 -9.78 -17.71
CA HIS A 213 -7.90 -10.15 -17.42
C HIS A 213 -8.64 -9.25 -16.42
N HIS A 214 -7.96 -8.50 -15.55
CA HIS A 214 -8.59 -7.67 -14.53
C HIS A 214 -9.00 -6.27 -15.01
N PHE A 215 -8.62 -5.86 -16.23
CA PHE A 215 -8.75 -4.46 -16.67
C PHE A 215 -9.83 -4.27 -17.72
N ARG A 216 -10.59 -3.18 -17.55
CA ARG A 216 -11.54 -2.67 -18.54
C ARG A 216 -10.83 -1.73 -19.54
N PRO A 217 -11.41 -1.49 -20.73
CA PRO A 217 -10.79 -0.64 -21.74
C PRO A 217 -10.51 0.81 -21.29
N ASN A 218 -11.31 1.34 -20.36
CA ASN A 218 -11.15 2.70 -19.83
C ASN A 218 -10.03 2.84 -18.78
N GLY A 219 -9.30 1.77 -18.46
CA GLY A 219 -8.21 1.78 -17.49
C GLY A 219 -8.61 1.41 -16.05
N SER A 220 -9.91 1.24 -15.75
CA SER A 220 -10.36 0.73 -14.46
C SER A 220 -10.18 -0.78 -14.34
N CYS A 221 -10.16 -1.29 -13.11
CA CYS A 221 -10.08 -2.72 -12.82
C CYS A 221 -11.39 -3.27 -12.23
N TYR A 222 -11.67 -4.54 -12.51
CA TYR A 222 -12.57 -5.35 -11.71
C TYR A 222 -11.95 -5.60 -10.33
N HIS A 223 -12.77 -5.86 -9.31
CA HIS A 223 -12.26 -6.31 -8.03
C HIS A 223 -11.85 -7.78 -8.14
N VAL A 224 -12.76 -8.67 -8.57
CA VAL A 224 -12.58 -10.13 -8.60
C VAL A 224 -12.59 -10.63 -10.04
N VAL A 225 -11.66 -11.52 -10.39
CA VAL A 225 -11.76 -12.39 -11.57
C VAL A 225 -11.70 -13.84 -11.09
N ASP A 226 -12.70 -14.63 -11.46
CA ASP A 226 -12.78 -16.05 -11.13
C ASP A 226 -12.26 -16.91 -12.28
N TYR A 227 -11.43 -17.90 -11.96
CA TYR A 227 -10.73 -18.72 -12.93
C TYR A 227 -11.07 -20.20 -12.78
N GLU A 228 -10.98 -20.93 -13.90
CA GLU A 228 -10.76 -22.37 -13.88
C GLU A 228 -9.26 -22.61 -13.61
N PRO A 229 -8.87 -23.32 -12.52
CA PRO A 229 -7.50 -23.31 -12.02
C PRO A 229 -6.51 -24.14 -12.86
N VAL A 230 -6.98 -25.03 -13.73
CA VAL A 230 -6.15 -25.93 -14.53
C VAL A 230 -5.74 -25.29 -15.85
N THR A 231 -6.63 -24.48 -16.44
CA THR A 231 -6.51 -23.91 -17.78
C THR A 231 -6.32 -22.39 -17.77
N GLY A 232 -6.68 -21.71 -16.68
CA GLY A 232 -6.69 -20.25 -16.61
C GLY A 232 -7.85 -19.60 -17.36
N LYS A 233 -8.86 -20.37 -17.78
CA LYS A 233 -10.06 -19.79 -18.40
C LYS A 233 -10.77 -18.88 -17.39
N VAL A 234 -11.00 -17.62 -17.78
CA VAL A 234 -11.83 -16.69 -17.01
C VAL A 234 -13.28 -17.18 -17.03
N LEU A 235 -13.83 -17.41 -15.83
CA LEU A 235 -15.21 -17.83 -15.64
C LEU A 235 -16.12 -16.61 -15.45
N ARG A 236 -15.71 -15.66 -14.60
CA ARG A 236 -16.50 -14.47 -14.25
C ARG A 236 -15.59 -13.28 -13.92
N ARG A 237 -16.11 -12.07 -14.08
CA ARG A 237 -15.52 -10.82 -13.59
C ARG A 237 -16.56 -10.13 -12.74
N GLN A 238 -16.25 -9.85 -11.48
CA GLN A 238 -17.22 -9.46 -10.47
C GLN A 238 -16.62 -8.50 -9.44
N THR A 239 -17.45 -8.07 -8.50
CA THR A 239 -17.06 -7.33 -7.32
C THR A 239 -17.28 -8.09 -6.02
N ALA A 240 -16.42 -7.84 -5.03
CA ALA A 240 -16.64 -8.27 -3.65
C ALA A 240 -17.01 -7.10 -2.74
N GLN A 241 -16.33 -5.95 -2.90
CA GLN A 241 -16.46 -4.78 -2.02
C GLN A 241 -16.86 -3.51 -2.74
N GLY A 242 -16.91 -3.50 -4.08
CA GLY A 242 -17.40 -2.37 -4.87
C GLY A 242 -18.91 -2.32 -4.94
N TYR A 243 -19.42 -1.24 -5.53
CA TYR A 243 -20.86 -1.01 -5.71
C TYR A 243 -21.52 -2.06 -6.62
N ASP A 244 -20.89 -2.39 -7.74
CA ASP A 244 -21.42 -3.32 -8.74
C ASP A 244 -20.28 -4.11 -9.42
N ASP A 245 -20.59 -5.22 -10.07
CA ASP A 245 -19.61 -6.00 -10.84
C ASP A 245 -18.93 -5.13 -11.92
N GLU A 246 -19.65 -4.15 -12.49
CA GLU A 246 -19.12 -3.21 -13.48
C GLU A 246 -18.64 -1.88 -12.90
N SER A 247 -18.73 -1.68 -11.58
CA SER A 247 -18.23 -0.47 -10.94
C SER A 247 -16.70 -0.47 -10.78
N ALA A 248 -16.14 0.72 -10.53
CA ALA A 248 -14.75 0.92 -10.18
C ALA A 248 -14.62 1.24 -8.68
N TRP A 249 -14.49 0.19 -7.87
CA TRP A 249 -14.17 0.31 -6.45
C TRP A 249 -12.84 1.04 -6.24
N ALA A 250 -12.83 2.11 -5.43
CA ALA A 250 -11.75 3.07 -5.43
C ALA A 250 -10.42 2.52 -4.92
N ARG A 251 -10.46 1.67 -3.89
CA ARG A 251 -9.24 1.04 -3.34
C ARG A 251 -8.66 -0.03 -4.26
N GLY A 252 -9.49 -0.74 -5.03
CA GLY A 252 -8.99 -1.65 -6.06
C GLY A 252 -8.18 -0.93 -7.14
N GLN A 253 -8.57 0.30 -7.48
CA GLN A 253 -7.80 1.12 -8.42
C GLN A 253 -6.46 1.57 -7.80
N ALA A 254 -6.47 1.92 -6.51
CA ALA A 254 -5.24 2.25 -5.78
C ALA A 254 -4.26 1.06 -5.72
N TRP A 255 -4.79 -0.14 -5.46
CA TRP A 255 -4.03 -1.39 -5.48
C TRP A 255 -3.40 -1.71 -6.82
N THR A 256 -4.09 -1.38 -7.92
CA THR A 256 -3.51 -1.50 -9.26
C THR A 256 -2.28 -0.60 -9.40
N ILE A 257 -2.42 0.70 -9.09
CA ILE A 257 -1.33 1.67 -9.27
C ILE A 257 -0.13 1.26 -8.42
N TYR A 258 -0.36 0.95 -7.15
CA TYR A 258 0.70 0.53 -6.25
C TYR A 258 1.33 -0.79 -6.67
N GLY A 259 0.52 -1.83 -6.86
CA GLY A 259 0.99 -3.19 -7.14
C GLY A 259 1.79 -3.28 -8.44
N TYR A 260 1.36 -2.60 -9.51
CA TYR A 260 2.12 -2.57 -10.76
C TYR A 260 3.36 -1.67 -10.70
N THR A 261 3.35 -0.60 -9.90
CA THR A 261 4.59 0.17 -9.62
C THR A 261 5.63 -0.72 -8.94
N VAL A 262 5.21 -1.52 -7.95
CA VAL A 262 6.07 -2.50 -7.27
C VAL A 262 6.54 -3.59 -8.23
N CYS A 263 5.67 -4.16 -9.06
CA CYS A 263 6.08 -5.17 -10.04
C CYS A 263 7.13 -4.61 -11.00
N TYR A 264 6.98 -3.35 -11.45
CA TYR A 264 7.99 -2.68 -12.28
C TYR A 264 9.33 -2.54 -11.55
N ARG A 265 9.35 -2.20 -10.25
CA ARG A 265 10.59 -2.12 -9.44
C ARG A 265 11.45 -3.37 -9.59
N TYR A 266 10.84 -4.55 -9.57
CA TYR A 266 11.56 -5.83 -9.56
C TYR A 266 11.81 -6.44 -10.93
N THR A 267 11.04 -6.05 -11.95
CA THR A 267 11.07 -6.71 -13.27
C THR A 267 11.55 -5.79 -14.38
N HIS A 268 11.45 -4.48 -14.17
CA HIS A 268 11.62 -3.45 -15.19
C HIS A 268 10.75 -3.66 -16.45
N ASP A 269 9.66 -4.44 -16.34
CA ASP A 269 8.73 -4.66 -17.45
C ASP A 269 7.83 -3.44 -17.63
N ARG A 270 8.08 -2.68 -18.70
CA ARG A 270 7.37 -1.44 -19.01
C ARG A 270 5.84 -1.59 -19.09
N ARG A 271 5.33 -2.79 -19.39
CA ARG A 271 3.87 -3.04 -19.43
C ARG A 271 3.22 -2.81 -18.06
N TYR A 272 3.95 -3.06 -16.97
CA TYR A 272 3.48 -2.79 -15.61
C TYR A 272 3.42 -1.29 -15.32
N LEU A 273 4.44 -0.55 -15.77
CA LEU A 273 4.48 0.89 -15.63
C LEU A 273 3.33 1.57 -16.40
N GLU A 274 3.10 1.13 -17.64
CA GLU A 274 1.98 1.58 -18.47
C GLU A 274 0.62 1.26 -17.82
N ARG A 275 0.50 0.11 -17.14
CA ARG A 275 -0.72 -0.23 -16.40
C ARG A 275 -0.97 0.74 -15.24
N ALA A 276 0.05 1.06 -14.45
CA ALA A 276 -0.05 2.04 -13.38
C ALA A 276 -0.45 3.44 -13.92
N GLU A 277 0.18 3.91 -15.01
CA GLU A 277 -0.18 5.19 -15.65
C GLU A 277 -1.62 5.18 -16.19
N ASN A 278 -2.07 4.10 -16.82
CA ASN A 278 -3.42 3.99 -17.37
C ASN A 278 -4.51 4.04 -16.29
N THR A 279 -4.32 3.35 -15.16
CA THR A 279 -5.28 3.41 -14.05
C THR A 279 -5.23 4.73 -13.30
N LEU A 280 -4.05 5.34 -13.18
CA LEU A 280 -3.94 6.71 -12.66
C LEU A 280 -4.68 7.71 -13.57
N HIS A 281 -4.55 7.56 -14.89
CA HIS A 281 -5.28 8.38 -15.85
C HIS A 281 -6.78 8.23 -15.65
N PHE A 282 -7.30 6.99 -15.55
CA PHE A 282 -8.70 6.72 -15.23
C PHE A 282 -9.15 7.48 -13.96
N ILE A 283 -8.40 7.38 -12.86
CA ILE A 283 -8.73 8.07 -11.60
C ILE A 283 -8.83 9.58 -11.81
N LEU A 284 -7.81 10.19 -12.43
CA LEU A 284 -7.71 11.64 -12.54
C LEU A 284 -8.70 12.24 -13.55
N THR A 285 -9.11 11.48 -14.55
CA THR A 285 -10.10 11.92 -15.55
C THR A 285 -11.52 11.45 -15.25
N ASN A 286 -11.73 10.70 -14.17
CA ASN A 286 -13.07 10.27 -13.80
C ASN A 286 -13.93 11.48 -13.42
N LYS A 287 -15.13 11.59 -14.00
CA LYS A 287 -16.09 12.69 -13.74
C LYS A 287 -16.46 12.83 -12.27
N ASN A 288 -16.38 11.74 -11.51
CA ASN A 288 -16.72 11.68 -10.09
C ASN A 288 -15.49 11.87 -9.18
N MET A 289 -14.30 12.10 -9.76
CA MET A 289 -13.09 12.40 -8.98
C MET A 289 -13.24 13.78 -8.32
N PRO A 290 -13.15 13.87 -6.99
CA PRO A 290 -13.36 15.14 -6.29
C PRO A 290 -12.15 16.07 -6.41
N ARG A 291 -12.39 17.39 -6.25
CA ARG A 291 -11.33 18.42 -6.40
C ARG A 291 -10.21 18.31 -5.35
N ASP A 292 -10.52 17.77 -4.18
CA ASP A 292 -9.58 17.49 -3.09
C ASP A 292 -8.76 16.21 -3.32
N LEU A 293 -8.97 15.52 -4.45
CA LEU A 293 -8.27 14.30 -4.83
C LEU A 293 -8.45 13.12 -3.84
N VAL A 294 -9.47 13.16 -2.97
CA VAL A 294 -9.83 12.05 -2.10
C VAL A 294 -11.09 11.38 -2.67
N PRO A 295 -11.01 10.16 -3.21
CA PRO A 295 -12.12 9.57 -3.95
C PRO A 295 -13.28 9.20 -3.01
N TYR A 296 -14.47 9.07 -3.61
CA TYR A 296 -15.55 8.29 -3.00
C TYR A 296 -15.13 6.81 -2.89
N TRP A 297 -15.81 6.02 -2.07
CA TRP A 297 -15.49 4.60 -1.88
C TRP A 297 -15.56 3.77 -3.17
N ASP A 298 -16.41 4.19 -4.11
CA ASP A 298 -16.52 3.65 -5.46
C ASP A 298 -16.79 4.82 -6.43
N TYR A 299 -16.12 4.80 -7.59
CA TYR A 299 -16.24 5.86 -8.59
C TYR A 299 -17.59 5.89 -9.29
N ASP A 300 -18.37 4.81 -9.21
CA ASP A 300 -19.68 4.69 -9.85
C ASP A 300 -20.82 4.60 -8.82
N ALA A 301 -20.54 4.90 -7.56
CA ALA A 301 -21.56 4.88 -6.50
C ALA A 301 -22.73 5.84 -6.83
N PRO A 302 -23.98 5.41 -6.61
CA PRO A 302 -25.14 6.06 -7.22
C PRO A 302 -25.51 7.39 -6.57
N LYS A 303 -25.13 7.65 -5.31
CA LYS A 303 -25.52 8.87 -4.58
C LYS A 303 -24.44 9.94 -4.54
N ILE A 304 -23.40 9.86 -5.37
CA ILE A 304 -22.39 10.92 -5.48
C ILE A 304 -23.09 12.26 -5.78
N PRO A 305 -22.84 13.35 -5.01
CA PRO A 305 -21.70 13.56 -4.12
C PRO A 305 -21.89 13.22 -2.62
N TYR A 306 -22.99 12.56 -2.25
CA TYR A 306 -23.35 12.21 -0.86
C TYR A 306 -22.83 10.85 -0.39
N GLU A 307 -22.03 10.17 -1.20
CA GLU A 307 -21.39 8.90 -0.84
C GLU A 307 -20.19 9.14 0.09
N PRO A 308 -19.83 8.16 0.95
CA PRO A 308 -18.66 8.30 1.80
C PRO A 308 -17.36 8.30 0.98
N ARG A 309 -16.35 8.97 1.54
CA ARG A 309 -14.98 9.00 1.01
C ARG A 309 -14.24 7.70 1.35
N ASP A 310 -13.20 7.39 0.59
CA ASP A 310 -12.21 6.39 1.00
C ASP A 310 -10.79 6.98 1.04
N VAL A 311 -10.44 7.51 2.21
CA VAL A 311 -9.12 8.08 2.47
C VAL A 311 -7.99 7.06 2.32
N SER A 312 -8.26 5.78 2.61
CA SER A 312 -7.26 4.73 2.44
C SER A 312 -6.79 4.57 0.98
N SER A 313 -7.71 4.72 0.02
CA SER A 313 -7.40 4.72 -1.41
C SER A 313 -6.48 5.90 -1.77
N ALA A 314 -6.79 7.11 -1.31
CA ALA A 314 -5.97 8.30 -1.55
C ALA A 314 -4.57 8.17 -0.94
N ALA A 315 -4.46 7.66 0.28
CA ALA A 315 -3.17 7.46 0.95
C ALA A 315 -2.29 6.43 0.20
N CYS A 316 -2.90 5.33 -0.26
CA CYS A 316 -2.21 4.32 -1.07
C CYS A 316 -1.70 4.90 -2.40
N VAL A 317 -2.56 5.61 -3.14
CA VAL A 317 -2.17 6.24 -4.41
C VAL A 317 -1.06 7.25 -4.18
N ALA A 318 -1.15 8.10 -3.15
CA ALA A 318 -0.10 9.06 -2.82
C ALA A 318 1.25 8.37 -2.57
N SER A 319 1.27 7.26 -1.81
CA SER A 319 2.50 6.48 -1.58
C SER A 319 3.08 5.90 -2.88
N ALA A 320 2.23 5.31 -3.73
CA ALA A 320 2.64 4.75 -5.01
C ALA A 320 3.21 5.81 -5.95
N LEU A 321 2.57 6.98 -6.02
CA LEU A 321 2.98 8.08 -6.90
C LEU A 321 4.38 8.63 -6.59
N VAL A 322 4.78 8.65 -5.31
CA VAL A 322 6.14 9.10 -4.94
C VAL A 322 7.20 8.18 -5.53
N GLU A 323 6.95 6.88 -5.54
CA GLU A 323 7.86 5.93 -6.18
C GLU A 323 7.73 5.94 -7.69
N LEU A 324 6.52 6.00 -8.23
CA LEU A 324 6.27 6.04 -9.67
C LEU A 324 7.01 7.21 -10.35
N ASP A 325 7.09 8.37 -9.69
CA ASP A 325 7.86 9.54 -10.14
C ASP A 325 9.35 9.24 -10.35
N SER A 326 9.93 8.30 -9.58
CA SER A 326 11.34 7.90 -9.73
C SER A 326 11.62 7.12 -11.01
N TYR A 327 10.60 6.46 -11.57
CA TYR A 327 10.69 5.74 -12.84
C TYR A 327 10.25 6.60 -14.03
N LEU A 328 9.40 7.60 -13.79
CA LEU A 328 8.83 8.49 -14.79
C LEU A 328 9.04 9.97 -14.41
N PRO A 329 10.30 10.43 -14.31
CA PRO A 329 10.59 11.80 -13.91
C PRO A 329 9.98 12.80 -14.90
N GLY A 330 9.44 13.89 -14.37
CA GLY A 330 8.84 14.96 -15.18
C GLY A 330 7.34 14.79 -15.48
N ARG A 331 6.72 13.67 -15.09
CA ARG A 331 5.25 13.50 -15.16
C ARG A 331 4.48 14.27 -14.10
N GLY A 332 5.16 14.78 -13.07
CA GLY A 332 4.53 15.54 -11.98
C GLY A 332 3.88 14.67 -10.91
N TYR A 333 4.17 13.37 -10.87
CA TYR A 333 3.56 12.43 -9.92
C TYR A 333 3.94 12.71 -8.48
N ARG A 334 5.19 13.15 -8.23
CA ARG A 334 5.58 13.61 -6.89
C ARG A 334 4.79 14.83 -6.44
N GLN A 335 4.54 15.81 -7.33
CA GLN A 335 3.73 16.98 -6.99
C GLN A 335 2.27 16.60 -6.74
N LEU A 336 1.73 15.67 -7.53
CA LEU A 336 0.40 15.12 -7.31
C LEU A 336 0.29 14.41 -5.95
N ALA A 337 1.27 13.57 -5.59
CA ALA A 337 1.34 12.92 -4.29
C ALA A 337 1.37 13.94 -3.14
N ILE A 338 2.21 14.97 -3.26
CA ILE A 338 2.28 16.07 -2.28
C ILE A 338 0.93 16.77 -2.14
N LYS A 339 0.22 17.01 -3.24
CA LYS A 339 -1.10 17.66 -3.23
C LYS A 339 -2.14 16.78 -2.54
N MET A 340 -2.18 15.48 -2.84
CA MET A 340 -3.07 14.53 -2.17
C MET A 340 -2.79 14.48 -0.67
N LEU A 341 -1.52 14.35 -0.26
CA LEU A 341 -1.14 14.34 1.14
C LEU A 341 -1.53 15.65 1.83
N CYS A 342 -1.32 16.80 1.19
CA CYS A 342 -1.72 18.09 1.73
C CYS A 342 -3.22 18.15 2.05
N PHE A 343 -4.09 17.56 1.22
CA PHE A 343 -5.52 17.45 1.52
C PHE A 343 -5.77 16.50 2.69
N LEU A 344 -5.14 15.33 2.70
CA LEU A 344 -5.23 14.37 3.81
C LEU A 344 -4.78 14.97 5.16
N SER A 345 -3.84 15.92 5.15
CA SER A 345 -3.34 16.62 6.34
C SER A 345 -4.29 17.68 6.91
N THR A 346 -5.36 18.05 6.19
CA THR A 346 -6.34 19.04 6.65
C THR A 346 -7.27 18.47 7.72
N SER A 347 -7.98 19.34 8.45
CA SER A 347 -8.98 18.91 9.44
C SER A 347 -10.20 18.20 8.83
N ALA A 348 -10.33 18.17 7.51
CA ALA A 348 -11.36 17.39 6.83
C ALA A 348 -11.06 15.88 6.84
N TYR A 349 -9.79 15.48 7.01
CA TYR A 349 -9.38 14.07 6.90
C TYR A 349 -8.43 13.62 8.00
N ARG A 350 -7.60 14.51 8.55
CA ARG A 350 -6.73 14.20 9.68
C ARG A 350 -7.44 14.49 11.00
N ALA A 351 -7.39 13.53 11.90
CA ALA A 351 -7.98 13.66 13.22
C ALA A 351 -7.33 14.80 14.04
N LYS A 352 -8.06 15.31 15.03
CA LYS A 352 -7.45 16.13 16.08
C LYS A 352 -6.68 15.22 17.05
N LEU A 353 -5.75 15.83 17.78
CA LEU A 353 -4.88 15.10 18.71
C LEU A 353 -5.72 14.46 19.82
N GLY A 354 -5.59 13.14 19.99
CA GLY A 354 -6.31 12.34 20.99
C GLY A 354 -7.73 11.92 20.60
N GLU A 355 -8.25 12.40 19.47
CA GLU A 355 -9.55 11.97 18.94
C GLU A 355 -9.40 10.76 18.01
N ASN A 356 -10.51 10.28 17.44
CA ASN A 356 -10.54 9.24 16.40
C ASN A 356 -9.87 7.92 16.81
N GLY A 357 -10.01 7.49 18.08
CA GLY A 357 -9.31 6.31 18.59
C GLY A 357 -7.77 6.39 18.49
N CYS A 358 -7.23 7.61 18.38
CA CYS A 358 -5.84 7.91 18.07
C CYS A 358 -5.34 7.46 16.68
N PHE A 359 -6.21 7.12 15.73
CA PHE A 359 -5.80 6.96 14.33
C PHE A 359 -5.46 8.32 13.71
N LEU A 360 -4.59 8.35 12.69
CA LEU A 360 -4.19 9.61 12.02
C LEU A 360 -5.31 10.14 11.14
N LEU A 361 -5.85 9.26 10.29
CA LEU A 361 -6.79 9.63 9.24
C LEU A 361 -8.20 9.11 9.54
N MET A 362 -9.20 9.89 9.14
CA MET A 362 -10.63 9.60 9.23
C MET A 362 -11.16 9.14 7.86
N HIS A 363 -12.46 8.84 7.77
CA HIS A 363 -13.20 8.73 6.50
C HIS A 363 -12.66 7.71 5.48
N SER A 364 -12.31 6.51 5.95
CA SER A 364 -12.07 5.36 5.09
C SER A 364 -13.28 4.42 5.05
N VAL A 365 -13.37 3.59 4.01
CA VAL A 365 -14.48 2.64 3.85
C VAL A 365 -13.92 1.24 3.62
N GLY A 366 -14.14 0.32 4.55
CA GLY A 366 -13.77 -1.08 4.42
C GLY A 366 -14.64 -1.79 3.39
N SER A 367 -15.93 -2.01 3.68
CA SER A 367 -16.82 -2.68 2.73
C SER A 367 -18.29 -2.38 2.97
N ILE A 368 -18.87 -1.49 2.15
CA ILE A 368 -20.31 -1.19 2.18
C ILE A 368 -21.19 -2.41 1.88
N PRO A 369 -20.90 -3.26 0.87
CA PRO A 369 -21.73 -4.44 0.60
C PRO A 369 -21.85 -5.43 1.77
N HIS A 370 -20.92 -5.35 2.73
CA HIS A 370 -20.88 -6.19 3.93
C HIS A 370 -21.29 -5.43 5.20
N ASN A 371 -21.79 -4.19 5.06
CA ASN A 371 -22.13 -3.29 6.17
C ASN A 371 -21.02 -3.19 7.23
N ASN A 372 -19.77 -3.06 6.78
CA ASN A 372 -18.60 -3.12 7.65
C ASN A 372 -17.65 -1.95 7.37
N GLU A 373 -17.20 -1.30 8.45
CA GLU A 373 -16.17 -0.24 8.41
C GLU A 373 -16.54 0.90 7.46
N ILE A 374 -17.72 1.51 7.63
CA ILE A 374 -18.20 2.60 6.76
C ILE A 374 -17.94 3.94 7.42
N ASP A 375 -17.12 4.79 6.77
CA ASP A 375 -16.76 6.14 7.25
C ASP A 375 -16.04 6.14 8.60
N VAL A 376 -14.98 5.33 8.70
CA VAL A 376 -14.19 5.12 9.92
C VAL A 376 -12.69 5.23 9.63
N PRO A 377 -11.82 5.44 10.63
CA PRO A 377 -10.39 5.24 10.45
C PRO A 377 -10.05 3.79 10.17
N LEU A 378 -9.01 3.55 9.38
CA LEU A 378 -8.49 2.21 9.09
C LEU A 378 -6.97 2.20 9.20
N ASN A 379 -6.42 1.19 9.88
CA ASN A 379 -4.98 1.14 10.17
C ASN A 379 -4.10 1.14 8.92
N TYR A 380 -4.58 0.59 7.80
CA TYR A 380 -3.89 0.64 6.52
C TYR A 380 -3.90 2.04 5.89
N ALA A 381 -4.91 2.88 6.14
CA ALA A 381 -4.89 4.28 5.70
C ALA A 381 -3.72 5.04 6.36
N ASP A 382 -3.56 4.88 7.67
CA ASP A 382 -2.43 5.43 8.42
C ASP A 382 -1.09 4.88 7.91
N TYR A 383 -1.01 3.57 7.66
CA TYR A 383 0.19 2.91 7.14
C TYR A 383 0.66 3.52 5.82
N TYR A 384 -0.23 3.61 4.82
CA TYR A 384 0.15 4.18 3.51
C TYR A 384 0.40 5.69 3.58
N PHE A 385 -0.26 6.41 4.49
CA PHE A 385 0.03 7.82 4.73
C PHE A 385 1.45 8.01 5.29
N LEU A 386 1.81 7.25 6.33
CA LEU A 386 3.16 7.28 6.91
C LEU A 386 4.22 6.81 5.90
N GLU A 387 3.92 5.78 5.11
CA GLU A 387 4.79 5.35 4.02
C GLU A 387 5.04 6.49 3.01
N ALA A 388 3.98 7.19 2.59
CA ALA A 388 4.11 8.28 1.63
C ALA A 388 4.96 9.43 2.19
N LEU A 389 4.78 9.80 3.47
CA LEU A 389 5.64 10.78 4.16
C LEU A 389 7.09 10.30 4.21
N TYR A 390 7.32 9.03 4.51
CA TYR A 390 8.65 8.42 4.53
C TYR A 390 9.30 8.47 3.15
N ARG A 391 8.59 8.03 2.11
CA ARG A 391 9.06 8.05 0.71
C ARG A 391 9.41 9.45 0.27
N LEU A 392 8.57 10.46 0.56
CA LEU A 392 8.87 11.86 0.20
C LEU A 392 10.18 12.34 0.82
N ARG A 393 10.44 11.96 2.08
CA ARG A 393 11.67 12.35 2.78
C ARG A 393 12.91 11.60 2.30
N SER A 394 12.75 10.33 1.93
CA SER A 394 13.85 9.42 1.57
C SER A 394 14.23 9.49 0.09
N THR A 395 13.32 9.89 -0.79
CA THR A 395 13.59 10.12 -2.22
C THR A 395 14.00 11.58 -2.46
N LYS A 396 15.24 11.77 -2.91
CA LYS A 396 15.83 13.10 -3.18
C LYS A 396 15.49 13.61 -4.56
#